data_AF-A0A7C2XQK0-F1
#
_entry.id   AF-A0A7C2XQK0-F1
#
_cell.length_a   1.000
_cell.length_b   1.000
_cell.length_c   1.000
_cell.angle_alpha   90.00
_cell.angle_beta   90.00
_cell.angle_gamma   90.00
#
_symmetry.space_group_name_H-M   'P 1'
#
loop_
_entity.id
_entity.type
_entity.pdbx_description
1 polymer ?
#
loop_
_entity_poly.entity_id
_entity_poly.type
_entity_poly.pdbx_seq_one_letter_code
_entity_poly.pdbx_strand_id
1 'polypeptide(L)' 'MTPIISQGLIIFLFLLNDEANLIFAKAGAKAYEPVAKYAVAESSSWAHPAVSGRQILVKDKSALALWSLE' A
#
# COMPACT_ATOMS: atom_id res chain seq x y z
N MET A 1 10.82 -0.02 5.89
CA MET A 1 9.99 -0.72 6.89
C MET A 1 8.60 -0.77 6.31
N THR A 2 8.18 -1.92 5.79
CA THR A 2 6.88 -2.09 5.13
C THR A 2 5.75 -2.06 6.17
N PRO A 3 4.71 -1.23 6.01
CA PRO A 3 3.64 -1.15 6.99
C PRO A 3 2.74 -2.40 6.96
N ILE A 4 2.42 -2.92 8.15
CA ILE A 4 1.50 -4.03 8.38
C ILE A 4 0.34 -3.49 9.21
N ILE A 5 -0.89 -3.77 8.79
CA ILE A 5 -2.11 -3.36 9.51
C ILE A 5 -2.92 -4.60 9.86
N SER A 6 -3.38 -4.67 11.11
CA SER A 6 -4.20 -5.75 11.65
C SER A 6 -5.61 -5.24 11.95
N GLN A 7 -6.62 -5.90 11.39
CA GLN A 7 -8.04 -5.68 11.69
C GLN A 7 -8.64 -7.00 12.17
N GLY A 8 -8.90 -7.13 13.47
CA GLY A 8 -9.73 -8.19 14.10
C GLY A 8 -9.22 -9.63 14.06
N LEU A 9 -8.70 -10.12 12.93
CA LEU A 9 -7.97 -11.38 12.76
C LEU A 9 -7.29 -11.49 11.38
N ILE A 10 -7.40 -10.44 10.53
CA ILE A 10 -6.89 -10.43 9.17
C ILE A 10 -5.77 -9.40 9.07
N ILE A 11 -4.62 -9.86 8.60
CA ILE A 11 -3.42 -9.06 8.43
C ILE A 11 -3.28 -8.73 6.95
N PHE A 12 -3.13 -7.44 6.66
CA PHE A 12 -2.83 -6.95 5.32
C PHE A 12 -1.41 -6.35 5.28
N LEU A 13 -0.73 -6.66 4.18
CA LEU A 13 0.55 -6.10 3.80
C LEU A 13 0.34 -5.12 2.64
N PHE A 14 0.92 -3.93 2.78
CA PHE A 14 0.88 -2.88 1.77
C PHE A 14 2.28 -2.70 1.19
N LEU A 15 2.42 -2.96 -0.10
CA LEU A 15 3.68 -2.85 -0.82
C LEU A 15 3.57 -1.77 -1.89
N LEU A 16 4.53 -0.87 -1.94
CA LEU A 16 4.65 0.10 -3.03
C LEU A 16 5.94 -0.20 -3.78
N ASN A 17 5.84 -0.51 -5.07
CA ASN A 17 7.02 -0.71 -5.91
C ASN A 17 7.50 0.64 -6.52
N ASP A 18 8.67 0.63 -7.14
CA ASP A 18 9.29 1.81 -7.75
C ASP A 18 8.53 2.33 -8.99
N GLU A 19 7.62 1.53 -9.54
CA GLU A 19 6.69 1.91 -10.61
C GLU A 19 5.38 2.52 -10.09
N ALA A 20 5.33 2.91 -8.80
CA ALA A 20 4.16 3.48 -8.15
C ALA A 20 2.90 2.61 -8.20
N ASN A 21 3.09 1.29 -8.13
CA ASN A 21 1.98 0.36 -7.92
C ASN A 21 1.86 -0.01 -6.45
N LEU A 22 0.72 0.33 -5.87
CA LEU A 22 0.32 -0.11 -4.53
C LEU A 22 -0.34 -1.49 -4.62
N ILE A 23 0.29 -2.47 -3.98
CA ILE A 23 -0.16 -3.85 -3.93
C ILE A 23 -0.67 -4.14 -2.52
N PHE A 24 -1.88 -4.66 -2.44
CA PHE A 24 -2.49 -5.18 -1.23
C PHE A 24 -2.32 -6.69 -1.22
N ALA A 25 -1.70 -7.22 -0.18
CA ALA A 25 -1.60 -8.65 0.02
C ALA A 25 -2.20 -9.06 1.36
N LYS A 26 -3.02 -10.10 1.34
CA LYS A 26 -3.61 -10.69 2.55
C LYS A 26 -2.68 -11.77 3.07
N ALA A 27 -2.45 -11.80 4.38
CA ALA A 27 -1.76 -12.93 5.00
C ALA A 27 -2.59 -14.21 4.84
N GLY A 28 -2.03 -15.19 4.14
CA GLY A 28 -2.49 -16.57 4.11
C GLY A 28 -1.72 -17.43 5.12
N ALA A 29 -2.02 -18.73 5.16
CA ALA A 29 -1.41 -19.65 6.11
C ALA A 29 0.11 -19.86 5.91
N LYS A 30 0.60 -19.67 4.67
CA LYS A 30 2.01 -19.90 4.30
C LYS A 30 2.68 -18.73 3.59
N ALA A 31 1.89 -17.81 3.04
CA ALA A 31 2.39 -16.71 2.23
C ALA A 31 1.42 -15.52 2.26
N TYR A 32 1.91 -14.35 1.87
CA TYR A 32 1.05 -13.21 1.54
C TYR A 32 0.55 -13.36 0.10
N GLU A 33 -0.77 -13.28 -0.08
CA GLU A 33 -1.43 -13.44 -1.36
C GLU A 33 -1.89 -12.06 -1.86
N PRO A 34 -1.41 -11.57 -3.02
CA PRO A 34 -1.86 -10.30 -3.57
C PRO A 34 -3.35 -10.38 -3.92
N VAL A 35 -4.13 -9.46 -3.37
CA VAL A 35 -5.59 -9.37 -3.56
C VAL A 35 -6.00 -8.18 -4.43
N ALA A 36 -5.16 -7.14 -4.52
CA ALA A 36 -5.39 -5.99 -5.39
C ALA A 36 -4.07 -5.28 -5.74
N LYS A 37 -4.07 -4.59 -6.88
CA LYS A 37 -2.98 -3.75 -7.37
C LYS A 37 -3.56 -2.47 -7.98
N TYR A 38 -3.05 -1.32 -7.58
CA TYR A 38 -3.48 -0.01 -8.08
C TYR A 38 -2.27 0.83 -8.49
N ALA A 39 -2.34 1.48 -9.64
CA ALA A 39 -1.42 2.56 -9.98
C ALA A 39 -1.84 3.80 -9.16
N VAL A 40 -0.93 4.30 -8.32
CA VAL A 40 -1.24 5.38 -7.37
C VAL A 40 -0.49 6.69 -7.65
N ALA A 41 0.39 6.68 -8.65
CA ALA A 41 1.01 7.88 -9.20
C ALA A 41 1.46 7.64 -10.65
N GLU A 42 1.62 8.73 -11.40
CA GLU A 42 2.12 8.72 -12.78
C GLU A 42 3.67 8.71 -12.86
N SER A 43 4.34 8.82 -11.71
CA SER A 43 5.81 8.85 -11.61
C SER A 43 6.31 7.93 -10.51
N SER A 44 7.56 7.45 -10.64
CA SER A 44 8.17 6.55 -9.67
C SER A 44 8.10 7.07 -8.24
N SER A 45 7.68 6.20 -7.33
CA SER A 45 7.67 6.46 -5.89
C SER A 45 8.78 5.67 -5.20
N TRP A 46 9.66 6.36 -4.47
CA TRP A 46 10.74 5.73 -3.70
C TRP A 46 10.49 5.78 -2.18
N ALA A 47 9.42 6.44 -1.76
CA ALA A 47 9.01 6.49 -0.36
C ALA A 47 8.11 5.29 -0.04
N HIS A 48 8.22 4.75 1.18
CA HIS A 48 7.19 3.83 1.67
C HIS A 48 5.88 4.62 1.88
N PRO A 49 4.71 4.04 1.54
CA PRO A 49 3.44 4.70 1.77
C PRO A 49 3.19 4.82 3.28
N ALA A 50 2.67 5.95 3.73
CA ALA A 50 2.21 6.10 5.10
C ALA A 50 0.73 5.72 5.17
N VAL A 51 0.39 4.77 6.03
CA VAL A 51 -1.00 4.31 6.18
C VAL A 51 -1.54 4.73 7.54
N SER A 52 -2.73 5.32 7.54
CA SER A 52 -3.45 5.75 8.75
C SER A 52 -4.91 5.37 8.62
N GLY A 53 -5.35 4.35 9.36
CA GLY A 53 -6.71 3.82 9.25
C GLY A 53 -7.04 3.33 7.84
N ARG A 54 -7.99 3.99 7.16
CA ARG A 54 -8.39 3.72 5.76
C ARG A 54 -7.77 4.66 4.75
N GLN A 55 -6.77 5.44 5.16
CA GLN A 55 -6.11 6.43 4.33
C GLN A 55 -4.66 6.05 4.03
N ILE A 56 -4.22 6.31 2.81
CA ILE A 56 -2.88 6.02 2.34
C ILE A 56 -2.28 7.26 1.69
N LEU A 57 -1.17 7.73 2.25
CA LEU A 57 -0.38 8.82 1.69
C LEU A 57 0.73 8.27 0.81
N VAL A 58 0.77 8.74 -0.43
CA VAL A 58 1.77 8.37 -1.44
C VAL A 58 2.51 9.62 -1.90
N LYS A 59 3.83 9.67 -1.70
CA LYS A 59 4.70 10.72 -2.23
C LYS A 59 5.39 10.20 -3.50
N ASP A 60 5.23 10.91 -4.59
CA ASP A 60 5.98 10.68 -5.83
C ASP A 60 7.00 11.82 -6.05
N LYS A 61 7.50 12.04 -7.27
CA LYS A 61 8.46 13.13 -7.54
C LYS A 61 7.87 14.53 -7.38
N SER A 62 6.60 14.73 -7.72
CA SER A 62 6.00 16.06 -7.89
C SER A 62 4.96 16.40 -6.82
N ALA A 63 4.28 15.41 -6.25
CA ALA A 63 3.12 15.59 -5.39
C ALA A 63 3.08 14.63 -4.20
N LEU A 64 2.21 14.93 -3.23
CA LEU A 64 1.80 14.05 -2.15
C LEU A 64 0.30 13.82 -2.29
N ALA A 65 -0.10 12.58 -2.62
CA ALA A 65 -1.49 12.20 -2.81
C ALA A 65 -2.04 11.47 -1.58
N LEU A 66 -3.30 11.74 -1.23
CA LEU A 66 -4.05 11.03 -0.20
C LEU A 66 -5.12 10.16 -0.86
N TRP A 67 -5.03 8.85 -0.66
CA TRP A 67 -5.97 7.85 -1.15
C TRP A 67 -6.85 7.37 0.01
N SER A 68 -8.15 7.17 -0.26
CA SER A 68 -9.09 6.61 0.72
C SER A 68 -9.60 5.27 0.22
N LEU A 69 -9.66 4.29 1.13
CA LEU A 69 -10.26 2.99 0.88
C LEU A 69 -11.74 3.04 1.26
N GLU A 70 -12.61 2.77 0.30
CA GLU A 70 -14.06 2.57 0.49
C GLU A 70 -14.37 1.10 0.82
#